data_AF-A0A968E0A5-F1
#
_entry.id   AF-A0A968E0A5-F1
#
_cell.length_a   1.000
_cell.length_b   1.000
_cell.length_c   1.000
_cell.angle_alpha   90.00
_cell.angle_beta   90.00
_cell.angle_gamma   90.00
#
_symmetry.space_group_name_H-M   'P 1'
#
loop_
_entity.id
_entity.type
_entity.pdbx_description
1 polymer ?
#
loop_
_entity_poly.entity_id
_entity_poly.type
_entity_poly.pdbx_seq_one_letter_code
_entity_poly.pdbx_strand_id
1 'polypeptide(L)'
;MKLEFLAHYHAEHGYSLRERLFGYVHELAKHSSLIPSISNTLSNNAFSKVFLLKLGINSARSSPNLSKQQFIKWFNNREQPTHNTTHKKIIYFHDTWTNYYHPDIGIAAVKLLEEAGFEVLLIEKRECCGRPMLSKGMIEPARKRALKNASLLAPYAKEGIPIVGTEPSCILTFRDEYLDLLPQDEDISVLAKNSYTLDEFLTNLHESG
;
A
#
# COMPACT_ATOMS: atom_id res chain seq x y z
N MET A 1 -19.79 -13.63 -5.36
CA MET A 1 -19.49 -12.25 -4.90
C MET A 1 -19.17 -11.32 -6.07
N LYS A 2 -19.17 -9.99 -5.89
CA LYS A 2 -18.84 -9.00 -6.95
C LYS A 2 -17.50 -9.26 -7.64
N LEU A 3 -16.48 -9.67 -6.88
CA LEU A 3 -15.14 -9.98 -7.41
C LEU A 3 -15.18 -11.08 -8.47
N GLU A 4 -15.82 -12.21 -8.16
CA GLU A 4 -15.97 -13.35 -9.06
C GLU A 4 -16.77 -12.97 -10.31
N PHE A 5 -17.87 -12.23 -10.14
CA PHE A 5 -18.66 -11.74 -11.27
C PHE A 5 -17.80 -10.89 -12.21
N LEU A 6 -17.05 -9.93 -11.68
CA LEU A 6 -16.17 -9.07 -12.49
C LEU A 6 -15.05 -9.88 -13.15
N ALA A 7 -14.48 -10.87 -12.47
CA ALA A 7 -13.44 -11.72 -13.04
C ALA A 7 -13.96 -12.51 -14.24
N HIS A 8 -15.15 -13.12 -14.13
CA HIS A 8 -15.80 -13.81 -15.25
C HIS A 8 -16.17 -12.84 -16.38
N TYR A 9 -16.78 -11.70 -16.05
CA TYR A 9 -17.15 -10.69 -17.04
C TYR A 9 -15.92 -10.19 -17.83
N HIS A 10 -14.81 -9.90 -17.15
CA HIS A 10 -13.59 -9.41 -17.77
C HIS A 10 -12.77 -10.49 -18.48
N ALA A 11 -12.98 -11.78 -18.18
CA ALA A 11 -12.41 -12.87 -18.96
C ALA A 11 -12.98 -12.87 -20.40
N GLU A 12 -14.25 -12.49 -20.57
CA GLU A 12 -14.92 -12.40 -21.86
C GLU A 12 -14.76 -11.03 -22.54
N HIS A 13 -14.85 -9.94 -21.77
CA HIS A 13 -14.95 -8.57 -22.31
C HIS A 13 -13.65 -7.76 -22.18
N GLY A 14 -12.66 -8.27 -21.43
CA GLY A 14 -11.47 -7.51 -21.05
C GLY A 14 -11.75 -6.35 -20.09
N TYR A 15 -10.68 -5.65 -19.70
CA TYR A 15 -10.77 -4.46 -18.83
C TYR A 15 -10.88 -3.17 -19.65
N SER A 16 -11.86 -2.33 -19.29
CA SER A 16 -11.98 -0.96 -19.79
C SER A 16 -10.77 -0.11 -19.41
N LEU A 17 -10.58 1.01 -20.11
CA LEU A 17 -9.53 1.98 -19.77
C LEU A 17 -9.66 2.47 -18.32
N ARG A 18 -10.90 2.74 -17.87
CA ARG A 18 -11.18 3.17 -16.49
C ARG A 18 -10.68 2.14 -15.48
N GLU A 19 -11.00 0.87 -15.68
CA GLU A 19 -10.56 -0.21 -14.78
C GLU A 19 -9.05 -0.33 -14.76
N ARG A 20 -8.38 -0.27 -15.93
CA ARG A 20 -6.92 -0.28 -16.01
C ARG A 20 -6.30 0.89 -15.24
N LEU A 21 -6.82 2.10 -15.41
CA LEU A 21 -6.31 3.28 -14.70
C LEU A 21 -6.43 3.13 -13.18
N PHE A 22 -7.58 2.67 -12.69
CA PHE A 22 -7.80 2.51 -11.24
C PHE A 22 -7.09 1.29 -10.65
N GLY A 23 -6.99 0.19 -11.39
CA GLY A 23 -6.29 -1.02 -10.96
C GLY A 23 -4.78 -0.83 -10.82
N TYR A 24 -4.19 -0.05 -11.74
CA TYR A 24 -2.75 0.25 -11.78
C TYR A 24 -2.43 1.64 -11.22
N VAL A 25 -3.23 2.12 -10.28
CA VAL A 25 -3.07 3.48 -9.73
C VAL A 25 -1.72 3.67 -9.02
N HIS A 26 -1.12 2.60 -8.50
CA HIS A 26 0.21 2.64 -7.91
C HIS A 26 1.28 3.03 -8.94
N GLU A 27 1.27 2.38 -10.11
CA GLU A 27 2.17 2.70 -11.20
C GLU A 27 1.93 4.11 -11.73
N LEU A 28 0.67 4.53 -11.86
CA LEU A 28 0.36 5.91 -12.25
C LEU A 28 0.96 6.90 -11.26
N ALA A 29 0.73 6.71 -9.96
CA ALA A 29 1.29 7.56 -8.92
C ALA A 29 2.83 7.57 -8.95
N LYS A 30 3.47 6.40 -9.13
CA LYS A 30 4.92 6.27 -9.25
C LYS A 30 5.48 7.13 -10.39
N HIS A 31 4.93 7.02 -11.59
CA HIS A 31 5.40 7.78 -12.74
C HIS A 31 5.07 9.27 -12.61
N SER A 32 3.86 9.62 -12.16
CA SER A 32 3.45 11.02 -11.98
C SER A 32 4.24 11.73 -10.88
N SER A 33 4.72 11.00 -9.87
CA SER A 33 5.51 11.53 -8.76
C SER A 33 6.96 11.90 -9.12
N LEU A 34 7.41 11.59 -10.34
CA LEU A 34 8.74 12.01 -10.82
C LEU A 34 8.82 13.52 -11.03
N ILE A 35 7.70 14.15 -11.43
CA ILE A 35 7.57 15.59 -11.68
C ILE A 35 6.28 16.15 -11.03
N PRO A 36 6.16 16.10 -9.70
CA PRO A 36 4.88 16.31 -8.99
C PRO A 36 4.29 17.70 -9.24
N SER A 37 5.10 18.75 -9.36
CA SER A 37 4.62 20.12 -9.67
C SER A 37 3.91 20.21 -11.02
N ILE A 38 4.43 19.52 -12.04
CA ILE A 38 3.82 19.49 -13.38
C ILE A 38 2.57 18.61 -13.35
N SER A 39 2.69 17.41 -12.76
CA SER A 39 1.58 16.46 -12.62
C SER A 39 0.38 17.07 -11.89
N ASN A 40 0.61 17.83 -10.82
CA ASN A 40 -0.45 18.49 -10.05
C ASN A 40 -1.12 19.62 -10.84
N THR A 41 -0.34 20.42 -11.58
CA THR A 41 -0.88 21.49 -12.43
C THR A 41 -1.74 20.92 -13.56
N LEU A 42 -1.25 19.88 -14.23
CA LEU A 42 -1.98 19.20 -15.31
C LEU A 42 -3.24 18.51 -14.79
N SER A 43 -3.19 17.90 -13.61
CA SER A 43 -4.33 17.16 -13.04
C SER A 43 -5.50 18.07 -12.63
N ASN A 44 -5.27 19.37 -12.49
CA ASN A 44 -6.26 20.34 -12.02
C ASN A 44 -6.74 21.34 -13.10
N ASN A 45 -6.41 21.13 -14.39
CA ASN A 45 -6.83 22.01 -15.48
C ASN A 45 -8.23 21.65 -16.06
N ALA A 46 -8.78 22.50 -16.92
CA ALA A 46 -10.10 22.27 -17.50
C ALA A 46 -10.17 21.00 -18.37
N PHE A 47 -9.08 20.67 -19.07
CA PHE A 47 -8.99 19.48 -19.91
C PHE A 47 -9.01 18.19 -19.08
N SER A 48 -8.31 18.16 -17.94
CA SER A 48 -8.32 17.02 -17.03
C SER A 48 -9.71 16.79 -16.45
N LYS A 49 -10.46 17.85 -16.12
CA LYS A 49 -11.86 17.73 -15.66
C LYS A 49 -12.76 17.09 -16.72
N VAL A 50 -12.60 17.46 -18.00
CA VAL A 50 -13.33 16.83 -19.12
C VAL A 50 -12.93 15.36 -19.27
N PHE A 51 -11.64 15.05 -19.15
CA PHE A 51 -11.15 13.67 -19.18
C PHE A 51 -11.70 12.82 -18.02
N LEU A 52 -11.71 13.37 -16.80
CA LEU A 52 -12.30 12.74 -15.61
C LEU A 52 -13.81 12.45 -15.82
N LEU A 53 -14.55 13.40 -16.40
CA LEU A 53 -15.96 13.19 -16.74
C LEU A 53 -16.16 12.04 -17.74
N LYS A 54 -15.30 11.94 -18.77
CA LYS A 54 -15.32 10.80 -19.72
C LYS A 54 -15.00 9.46 -19.04
N LEU A 55 -14.20 9.48 -17.97
CA LEU A 55 -13.95 8.33 -17.11
C LEU A 55 -15.07 8.10 -16.08
N GLY A 56 -16.16 8.87 -16.11
CA GLY A 56 -17.28 8.77 -15.17
C GLY A 56 -16.90 9.18 -13.74
N ILE A 57 -15.97 10.12 -13.61
CA ILE A 57 -15.58 10.78 -12.36
C ILE A 57 -16.17 12.19 -12.41
N ASN A 58 -16.95 12.54 -11.38
CA ASN A 58 -17.57 13.85 -11.31
C ASN A 58 -16.49 14.96 -11.29
N SER A 59 -16.60 15.97 -12.16
CA SER A 59 -15.69 17.11 -12.25
C SER A 59 -15.64 17.99 -11.00
N ALA A 60 -16.61 17.84 -10.10
CA ALA A 60 -16.60 18.48 -8.78
C ALA A 60 -15.57 17.86 -7.82
N ARG A 61 -15.06 16.65 -8.12
CA ARG A 61 -13.96 16.03 -7.35
C ARG A 61 -12.64 16.70 -7.74
N SER A 62 -11.88 17.15 -6.74
CA SER A 62 -10.47 17.51 -6.93
C SER A 62 -9.61 16.27 -7.07
N SER A 63 -8.65 16.30 -7.99
CA SER A 63 -7.60 15.27 -8.06
C SER A 63 -6.71 15.37 -6.82
N PRO A 64 -6.30 14.25 -6.21
CA PRO A 64 -5.37 14.29 -5.09
C PRO A 64 -4.01 14.83 -5.58
N ASN A 65 -3.40 15.72 -4.80
CA ASN A 65 -2.11 16.32 -5.14
C ASN A 65 -0.96 15.40 -4.70
N LEU A 66 -0.02 15.17 -5.59
CA LEU A 66 1.21 14.47 -5.28
C LEU A 66 2.11 15.36 -4.41
N SER A 67 2.73 14.75 -3.41
CA SER A 67 3.73 15.41 -2.59
C SER A 67 5.03 15.64 -3.36
N LYS A 68 5.70 16.74 -3.06
CA LYS A 68 7.06 17.03 -3.57
C LYS A 68 8.12 16.13 -2.92
N GLN A 69 7.90 15.72 -1.68
CA GLN A 69 8.75 14.80 -0.93
C GLN A 69 8.03 13.46 -0.80
N GLN A 70 8.62 12.39 -1.34
CA GLN A 70 8.07 11.04 -1.19
C GLN A 70 8.50 10.45 0.15
N PHE A 71 7.65 9.62 0.76
CA PHE A 71 7.95 8.97 2.04
C PHE A 71 9.28 8.20 2.00
N ILE A 72 9.50 7.34 0.98
CA ILE A 72 10.75 6.56 0.87
C ILE A 72 11.98 7.49 0.82
N LYS A 73 11.90 8.60 0.08
CA LYS A 73 13.02 9.55 -0.02
C LYS A 73 13.33 10.21 1.32
N TRP A 74 12.28 10.55 2.08
CA TRP A 74 12.46 11.02 3.45
C TRP A 74 13.05 9.94 4.34
N PHE A 75 12.51 8.72 4.30
CA PHE A 75 12.92 7.60 5.14
C PHE A 75 14.40 7.28 5.00
N ASN A 76 14.91 7.27 3.76
CA ASN A 76 16.32 6.97 3.49
C ASN A 76 17.28 8.09 3.92
N ASN A 77 16.80 9.32 4.05
CA ASN A 77 17.60 10.50 4.42
C ASN A 77 17.38 10.92 5.88
N ARG A 78 16.54 10.21 6.64
CA ARG A 78 16.25 10.56 8.03
C ARG A 78 17.46 10.24 8.91
N GLU A 79 17.60 11.00 9.98
CA GLU A 79 18.49 10.62 11.07
C GLU A 79 17.91 9.39 11.75
N GLN A 80 18.70 8.32 11.81
CA GLN A 80 18.32 7.12 12.55
C GLN A 80 18.35 7.43 14.06
N PRO A 81 17.41 6.91 14.86
CA PRO A 81 17.43 7.10 16.30
C PRO A 81 18.77 6.66 16.90
N THR A 82 19.36 7.51 17.76
CA THR A 82 20.60 7.21 18.49
C THR A 82 20.35 6.45 19.80
N HIS A 83 19.09 6.35 20.22
CA HIS A 83 18.69 5.65 21.42
C HIS A 83 18.96 4.15 21.29
N ASN A 84 19.28 3.49 22.41
CA ASN A 84 19.34 2.03 22.51
C ASN A 84 17.98 1.47 22.11
N THR A 85 17.80 1.17 20.81
CA THR A 85 16.67 0.38 20.35
C THR A 85 16.69 -0.90 21.17
N THR A 86 15.53 -1.38 21.57
CA THR A 86 15.43 -2.66 22.32
C THR A 86 15.84 -3.86 21.44
N HIS A 87 16.48 -3.61 20.29
CA HIS A 87 16.72 -4.50 19.14
C HIS A 87 15.45 -5.11 18.54
N LYS A 88 14.25 -4.67 18.95
CA LYS A 88 12.98 -5.12 18.36
C LYS A 88 12.79 -4.45 17.00
N LYS A 89 12.75 -5.26 15.96
CA LYS A 89 12.54 -4.81 14.58
C LYS A 89 11.05 -4.78 14.26
N ILE A 90 10.67 -3.89 13.34
CA ILE A 90 9.34 -3.85 12.75
C ILE A 90 9.45 -3.54 11.26
N ILE A 91 8.67 -4.22 10.43
CA ILE A 91 8.55 -3.88 9.02
C ILE A 91 7.41 -2.89 8.86
N TYR A 92 7.70 -1.68 8.39
CA TYR A 92 6.65 -0.72 8.05
C TYR A 92 6.22 -0.86 6.58
N PHE A 93 4.98 -1.27 6.35
CA PHE A 93 4.37 -1.35 5.03
C PHE A 93 3.67 -0.02 4.68
N HIS A 94 4.41 0.93 4.13
CA HIS A 94 3.83 2.20 3.66
C HIS A 94 2.92 1.96 2.44
N ASP A 95 1.74 2.55 2.29
CA ASP A 95 0.93 2.30 1.08
C ASP A 95 1.30 3.24 -0.10
N THR A 96 0.47 3.26 -1.15
CA THR A 96 0.67 4.15 -2.30
C THR A 96 0.43 5.61 -1.90
N TRP A 97 -0.58 5.86 -1.08
CA TRP A 97 -0.96 7.19 -0.62
C TRP A 97 0.06 7.74 0.35
N THR A 98 0.47 6.93 1.34
CA THR A 98 1.57 7.28 2.23
C THR A 98 2.82 7.64 1.43
N ASN A 99 3.15 6.91 0.35
CA ASN A 99 4.38 7.25 -0.37
C ASN A 99 4.29 8.51 -1.24
N TYR A 100 3.20 8.70 -1.96
CA TYR A 100 3.13 9.71 -3.03
C TYR A 100 2.26 10.93 -2.73
N TYR A 101 1.32 10.84 -1.79
CA TYR A 101 0.31 11.87 -1.55
C TYR A 101 0.39 12.44 -0.13
N HIS A 102 0.41 11.56 0.87
CA HIS A 102 0.41 11.89 2.29
C HIS A 102 1.61 11.26 3.03
N PRO A 103 2.85 11.65 2.68
CA PRO A 103 4.07 11.16 3.34
C PRO A 103 4.12 11.51 4.83
N ASP A 104 3.46 12.59 5.24
CA ASP A 104 3.33 13.02 6.63
C ASP A 104 2.77 11.93 7.55
N ILE A 105 1.80 11.15 7.08
CA ILE A 105 1.22 10.02 7.83
C ILE A 105 2.28 8.94 8.09
N GLY A 106 3.04 8.56 7.06
CA GLY A 106 4.10 7.57 7.20
C GLY A 106 5.25 8.05 8.06
N ILE A 107 5.62 9.33 7.93
CA ILE A 107 6.63 9.98 8.75
C ILE A 107 6.23 9.93 10.23
N ALA A 108 4.99 10.28 10.54
CA ALA A 108 4.47 10.24 11.91
C ALA A 108 4.47 8.81 12.46
N ALA A 109 4.05 7.82 11.66
CA ALA A 109 4.05 6.42 12.07
C ALA A 109 5.46 5.89 12.37
N VAL A 110 6.44 6.18 11.50
CA VAL A 110 7.84 5.78 11.72
C VAL A 110 8.37 6.41 13.00
N LYS A 111 8.20 7.73 13.17
CA LYS A 111 8.67 8.43 14.37
C LYS A 111 8.04 7.88 15.65
N LEU A 112 6.74 7.57 15.62
CA LEU A 112 6.04 6.99 16.76
C LEU A 112 6.59 5.61 17.12
N LEU A 113 6.81 4.74 16.13
CA LEU A 113 7.38 3.40 16.35
C LEU A 113 8.84 3.47 16.83
N GLU A 114 9.64 4.39 16.28
CA GLU A 114 11.02 4.62 16.70
C GLU A 114 11.09 5.14 18.15
N GLU A 115 10.21 6.07 18.52
CA GLU A 115 10.10 6.58 19.90
C GLU A 115 9.60 5.48 20.87
N ALA A 116 8.78 4.56 20.39
CA ALA A 116 8.39 3.35 21.13
C ALA A 116 9.51 2.29 21.22
N GLY A 117 10.72 2.58 20.70
CA GLY A 117 11.91 1.76 20.87
C GLY A 117 12.12 0.68 19.80
N PHE A 118 11.39 0.75 18.68
CA PHE A 118 11.54 -0.18 17.56
C PHE A 118 12.53 0.31 16.50
N GLU A 119 13.28 -0.62 15.92
CA GLU A 119 14.01 -0.40 14.68
C GLU A 119 13.04 -0.58 13.50
N VAL A 120 12.67 0.53 12.85
CA VAL A 120 11.75 0.50 11.71
C VAL A 120 12.52 0.22 10.42
N LEU A 121 12.12 -0.84 9.73
CA LEU A 121 12.69 -1.30 8.47
C LEU A 121 11.66 -1.19 7.33
N LEU A 122 12.16 -0.93 6.12
CA LEU A 122 11.38 -1.04 4.90
C LEU A 122 11.90 -2.18 4.04
N ILE A 123 11.00 -2.89 3.39
CA ILE A 123 11.37 -3.90 2.41
C ILE A 123 11.44 -3.28 1.02
N GLU A 124 12.65 -3.20 0.49
CA GLU A 124 12.87 -2.75 -0.88
C GLU A 124 12.19 -3.70 -1.89
N LYS A 125 11.87 -3.17 -3.09
CA LYS A 125 11.31 -3.91 -4.23
C LYS A 125 9.91 -4.54 -4.03
N ARG A 126 9.31 -4.37 -2.86
CA ARG A 126 7.93 -4.78 -2.59
C ARG A 126 6.93 -4.04 -3.50
N GLU A 127 5.83 -4.69 -3.83
CA GLU A 127 4.76 -4.17 -4.67
C GLU A 127 3.65 -3.53 -3.82
N CYS A 128 2.77 -2.73 -4.45
CA CYS A 128 1.51 -2.37 -3.81
C CYS A 128 0.70 -3.64 -3.44
N CYS A 129 -0.10 -3.58 -2.37
CA CYS A 129 -0.90 -4.70 -1.87
C CYS A 129 -1.85 -5.33 -2.91
N GLY A 130 -2.22 -4.61 -3.98
CA GLY A 130 -3.11 -5.12 -5.02
C GLY A 130 -4.61 -4.89 -4.75
N ARG A 131 -4.98 -4.26 -3.63
CA ARG A 131 -6.38 -3.92 -3.33
C ARG A 131 -7.13 -3.19 -4.46
N PRO A 132 -6.54 -2.21 -5.17
CA PRO A 132 -7.22 -1.56 -6.29
C PRO A 132 -7.51 -2.53 -7.45
N MET A 133 -6.59 -3.46 -7.74
CA MET A 133 -6.75 -4.49 -8.77
C MET A 133 -7.94 -5.41 -8.43
N LEU A 134 -8.00 -5.90 -7.20
CA LEU A 134 -9.11 -6.72 -6.72
C LEU A 134 -10.45 -5.99 -6.81
N SER A 135 -10.48 -4.69 -6.52
CA SER A 135 -11.71 -3.87 -6.67
C SER A 135 -12.25 -3.80 -8.10
N LYS A 136 -11.43 -4.17 -9.11
CA LYS A 136 -11.72 -4.18 -10.55
C LYS A 136 -11.74 -5.58 -11.16
N GLY A 137 -11.79 -6.65 -10.35
CA GLY A 137 -11.80 -8.02 -10.89
C GLY A 137 -10.46 -8.50 -11.44
N MET A 138 -9.36 -7.78 -11.22
CA MET A 138 -8.03 -8.13 -11.73
C MET A 138 -7.33 -9.15 -10.83
N ILE A 139 -7.88 -10.36 -10.78
CA ILE A 139 -7.42 -11.44 -9.90
C ILE A 139 -5.98 -11.84 -10.20
N GLU A 140 -5.65 -12.14 -11.45
CA GLU A 140 -4.31 -12.65 -11.81
C GLU A 140 -3.18 -11.63 -11.56
N PRO A 141 -3.31 -10.34 -11.92
CA PRO A 141 -2.34 -9.32 -11.52
C PRO A 141 -2.20 -9.17 -10.00
N ALA A 142 -3.32 -9.22 -9.25
CA ALA A 142 -3.28 -9.15 -7.80
C ALA A 142 -2.59 -10.37 -7.17
N ARG A 143 -2.88 -11.58 -7.66
CA ARG A 143 -2.23 -12.84 -7.27
C ARG A 143 -0.71 -12.77 -7.45
N LYS A 144 -0.23 -12.21 -8.56
CA LYS A 144 1.21 -12.02 -8.80
C LYS A 144 1.86 -11.06 -7.79
N ARG A 145 1.18 -9.98 -7.43
CA ARG A 145 1.65 -9.06 -6.39
C ARG A 145 1.64 -9.71 -5.00
N ALA A 146 0.62 -10.52 -4.71
CA ALA A 146 0.53 -11.27 -3.48
C ALA A 146 1.72 -12.21 -3.30
N LEU A 147 2.01 -13.05 -4.29
CA LEU A 147 3.18 -13.94 -4.29
C LEU A 147 4.50 -13.19 -4.11
N LYS A 148 4.69 -12.08 -4.84
CA LYS A 148 5.90 -11.28 -4.71
C LYS A 148 6.04 -10.66 -3.32
N ASN A 149 4.97 -10.07 -2.79
CA ASN A 149 4.99 -9.49 -1.44
C ASN A 149 5.21 -10.55 -0.36
N ALA A 150 4.56 -11.71 -0.46
CA ALA A 150 4.78 -12.84 0.44
C ALA A 150 6.23 -13.31 0.43
N SER A 151 6.83 -13.52 -0.76
CA SER A 151 8.24 -13.92 -0.89
C SER A 151 9.24 -12.95 -0.25
N LEU A 152 8.86 -11.67 -0.11
CA LEU A 152 9.70 -10.63 0.46
C LEU A 152 9.44 -10.38 1.96
N LEU A 153 8.20 -10.56 2.42
CA LEU A 153 7.77 -10.22 3.78
C LEU A 153 7.67 -11.45 4.70
N ALA A 154 7.29 -12.61 4.17
CA ALA A 154 7.12 -13.83 4.96
C ALA A 154 8.40 -14.27 5.70
N PRO A 155 9.63 -14.09 5.18
CA PRO A 155 10.84 -14.38 5.96
C PRO A 155 10.88 -13.64 7.30
N TYR A 156 10.53 -12.35 7.31
CA TYR A 156 10.48 -11.54 8.53
C TYR A 156 9.33 -11.97 9.45
N ALA A 157 8.15 -12.26 8.87
CA ALA A 157 7.00 -12.75 9.63
C ALA A 157 7.30 -14.08 10.34
N LYS A 158 8.05 -14.99 9.69
CA LYS A 158 8.48 -16.27 10.27
C LYS A 158 9.44 -16.10 11.45
N GLU A 159 10.22 -15.02 11.46
CA GLU A 159 11.07 -14.62 12.57
C GLU A 159 10.30 -13.89 13.70
N GLY A 160 8.98 -13.72 13.55
CA GLY A 160 8.13 -13.01 14.50
C GLY A 160 8.25 -11.49 14.42
N ILE A 161 8.86 -10.95 13.36
CA ILE A 161 8.95 -9.51 13.12
C ILE A 161 7.59 -9.04 12.57
N PRO A 162 6.90 -8.10 13.25
CA PRO A 162 5.59 -7.65 12.83
C PRO A 162 5.66 -6.81 11.54
N ILE A 163 4.64 -6.95 10.70
CA ILE A 163 4.42 -6.13 9.50
C ILE A 163 3.30 -5.15 9.85
N VAL A 164 3.62 -3.86 9.91
CA VAL A 164 2.68 -2.82 10.36
C VAL A 164 2.45 -1.78 9.29
N GLY A 165 1.20 -1.37 9.08
CA GLY A 165 0.85 -0.32 8.13
C GLY A 165 -0.22 0.62 8.67
N THR A 166 -0.20 1.86 8.18
CA THR A 166 -1.23 2.86 8.51
C THR A 166 -2.49 2.73 7.67
N GLU A 167 -2.39 2.12 6.49
CA GLU A 167 -3.51 1.98 5.56
C GLU A 167 -4.22 0.64 5.79
N PRO A 168 -5.44 0.64 6.37
CA PRO A 168 -6.13 -0.60 6.73
C PRO A 168 -6.41 -1.46 5.51
N SER A 169 -6.75 -0.86 4.37
CA SER A 169 -7.06 -1.63 3.17
C SER A 169 -5.88 -2.45 2.66
N CYS A 170 -4.63 -2.00 2.89
CA CYS A 170 -3.44 -2.78 2.55
C CYS A 170 -3.22 -3.93 3.51
N ILE A 171 -3.35 -3.69 4.81
CA ILE A 171 -3.14 -4.72 5.84
C ILE A 171 -4.23 -5.79 5.77
N LEU A 172 -5.50 -5.39 5.62
CA LEU A 172 -6.61 -6.32 5.44
C LEU A 172 -6.47 -7.13 4.15
N THR A 173 -5.89 -6.55 3.09
CA THR A 173 -5.55 -7.33 1.88
C THR A 173 -4.61 -8.49 2.18
N PHE A 174 -3.68 -8.33 3.13
CA PHE A 174 -2.79 -9.43 3.53
C PHE A 174 -3.51 -10.46 4.40
N ARG A 175 -4.43 -10.01 5.24
CA ARG A 175 -5.13 -10.84 6.23
C ARG A 175 -6.29 -11.64 5.63
N ASP A 176 -6.99 -11.07 4.65
CA ASP A 176 -8.23 -11.62 4.13
C ASP A 176 -8.04 -12.00 2.66
N GLU A 177 -7.86 -11.03 1.77
CA GLU A 177 -7.87 -11.29 0.33
C GLU A 177 -6.69 -12.15 -0.16
N TYR A 178 -5.52 -12.07 0.46
CA TYR A 178 -4.39 -12.93 0.10
C TYR A 178 -4.68 -14.40 0.43
N LEU A 179 -5.34 -14.69 1.54
CA LEU A 179 -5.75 -16.05 1.91
C LEU A 179 -6.77 -16.61 0.92
N ASP A 180 -7.72 -15.79 0.47
CA ASP A 180 -8.69 -16.19 -0.55
C ASP A 180 -8.03 -16.48 -1.91
N LEU A 181 -7.01 -15.69 -2.28
CA LEU A 181 -6.29 -15.87 -3.54
C LEU A 181 -5.37 -17.10 -3.54
N LEU A 182 -4.76 -17.40 -2.39
CA LEU A 182 -3.68 -18.37 -2.23
C LEU A 182 -3.86 -19.19 -0.92
N PRO A 183 -4.95 -19.97 -0.78
CA PRO A 183 -5.37 -20.56 0.50
C PRO A 183 -4.45 -21.64 1.05
N GLN A 184 -3.57 -22.21 0.21
CA GLN A 184 -2.64 -23.29 0.59
C GLN A 184 -1.19 -22.79 0.71
N ASP A 185 -0.97 -21.49 0.58
CA ASP A 185 0.37 -20.90 0.63
C ASP A 185 0.73 -20.56 2.08
N GLU A 186 1.76 -21.23 2.61
CA GLU A 186 2.20 -21.05 4.00
C GLU A 186 2.79 -19.65 4.23
N ASP A 187 3.50 -19.08 3.25
CA ASP A 187 4.09 -17.75 3.37
C ASP A 187 3.00 -16.69 3.48
N ILE A 188 1.91 -16.86 2.73
CA ILE A 188 0.71 -16.02 2.83
C ILE A 188 0.06 -16.15 4.21
N SER A 189 -0.10 -17.38 4.71
CA SER A 189 -0.70 -17.64 6.03
C SER A 189 0.10 -17.01 7.17
N VAL A 190 1.43 -17.11 7.13
CA VAL A 190 2.31 -16.52 8.14
C VAL A 190 2.33 -14.99 8.02
N LEU A 191 2.35 -14.44 6.81
CA LEU A 191 2.26 -13.01 6.58
C LEU A 191 0.95 -12.43 7.13
N ALA A 192 -0.18 -13.07 6.83
CA ALA A 192 -1.51 -12.66 7.29
C ALA A 192 -1.55 -12.54 8.83
N LYS A 193 -1.06 -13.57 9.53
CA LYS A 193 -1.06 -13.61 11.01
C LYS A 193 -0.13 -12.58 11.67
N ASN A 194 0.89 -12.12 10.96
CA ASN A 194 1.87 -11.16 11.48
C ASN A 194 1.69 -9.74 10.89
N SER A 195 0.56 -9.46 10.26
CA SER A 195 0.23 -8.15 9.69
C SER A 195 -0.78 -7.41 10.54
N TYR A 196 -0.47 -6.18 10.95
CA TYR A 196 -1.27 -5.38 11.87
C TYR A 196 -1.49 -3.97 11.33
N THR A 197 -2.64 -3.37 11.62
CA THR A 197 -2.76 -1.92 11.50
C THR A 197 -1.95 -1.26 12.62
N LEU A 198 -1.52 -0.02 12.41
CA LEU A 198 -0.71 0.68 13.42
C LEU A 198 -1.42 0.76 14.77
N ASP A 199 -2.72 1.06 14.78
CA ASP A 199 -3.55 1.14 15.98
C ASP A 199 -3.72 -0.21 16.68
N GLU A 200 -3.96 -1.29 15.94
CA GLU A 200 -4.03 -2.65 16.47
C GLU A 200 -2.69 -3.06 17.10
N PHE A 201 -1.58 -2.79 16.41
CA PHE A 201 -0.25 -3.11 16.91
C PHE A 201 0.06 -2.38 18.22
N LEU A 202 -0.21 -1.08 18.29
CA LEU A 202 0.04 -0.28 19.49
C LEU A 202 -0.86 -0.69 20.65
N THR A 203 -2.11 -1.08 20.37
CA THR A 203 -3.03 -1.61 21.38
C THR A 203 -2.50 -2.92 21.96
N ASN A 204 -2.12 -3.86 21.09
CA ASN A 204 -1.55 -5.15 21.52
C ASN A 204 -0.25 -4.96 22.33
N LEU A 205 0.59 -4.01 21.92
CA LEU A 205 1.81 -3.66 22.64
C LEU A 205 1.49 -3.14 24.04
N HIS A 206 0.54 -2.20 24.15
CA HIS A 206 0.12 -1.65 25.44
C HIS A 206 -0.44 -2.73 26.38
N GLU A 207 -1.26 -3.65 25.86
CA GLU A 207 -1.83 -4.76 26.64
C GLU A 207 -0.78 -5.78 27.09
N SER A 208 0.35 -5.86 26.38
CA SER A 208 1.45 -6.79 26.69
C SER A 208 2.43 -6.26 27.74
N GLY A 209 2.28 -4.99 28.18
CA GLY A 209 3.16 -4.30 29.12
C GLY A 209 4.46 -3.77 28.50
#